data_AF-A0A485BXX9-F1
#
_entry.id   AF-A0A485BXX9-F1
#
_cell.length_a   1.000
_cell.length_b   1.000
_cell.length_c   1.000
_cell.angle_alpha   90.00
_cell.angle_beta   90.00
_cell.angle_gamma   90.00
#
_symmetry.space_group_name_H-M   'P 1'
#
loop_
_entity.id
_entity.type
_entity.pdbx_description
1 polymer ?
#
loop_
_entity_poly.entity_id
_entity_poly.type
_entity_poly.pdbx_seq_one_letter_code
_entity_poly.pdbx_strand_id
1 'polypeptide(L)'
;MAGGALNYIDQNWFKGRLPFTLHDRRADHLQLDTAERSAPISYPKPDNQLSFDKPSSVYLANTSHDEDQPCHLRLKDAELSLRETLPRFAEPAQRYCPAGVYEIIAPEGKPRLQINAQNCVHCKTCDIKDPLQNIVWTVPEGGQRPQLPEYVILTRSRPGSAGVFFASAQSPHAVHPQRA
;
A
#
# COMPACT_ATOMS: atom_id res chain seq x y z
N MET A 1 -22.93 8.48 8.85
CA MET A 1 -23.42 9.84 9.17
C MET A 1 -22.97 10.33 10.55
N ALA A 2 -22.92 9.49 11.60
CA ALA A 2 -22.49 9.90 12.95
C ALA A 2 -21.08 10.52 13.03
N GLY A 3 -20.08 9.95 12.33
CA GLY A 3 -18.71 10.51 12.34
C GLY A 3 -18.62 11.92 11.74
N GLY A 4 -19.36 12.19 10.66
CA GLY A 4 -19.42 13.52 10.05
C GLY A 4 -20.09 14.55 10.97
N ALA A 5 -21.18 14.17 11.65
CA ALA A 5 -21.84 15.03 12.62
C ALA A 5 -20.95 15.34 13.83
N LEU A 6 -20.25 14.33 14.36
CA LEU A 6 -19.30 14.51 15.45
C LEU A 6 -18.16 15.45 15.04
N ASN A 7 -17.57 15.26 13.86
CA ASN A 7 -16.54 16.16 13.35
C ASN A 7 -17.06 17.59 13.17
N TYR A 8 -18.30 17.76 12.69
CA TYR A 8 -18.91 19.09 12.56
C TYR A 8 -19.05 19.77 13.92
N ILE A 9 -19.57 19.07 14.93
CA ILE A 9 -19.75 19.63 16.27
C ILE A 9 -18.41 19.97 16.92
N ASP A 10 -17.46 19.02 16.89
CA ASP A 10 -16.13 19.22 17.47
C ASP A 10 -15.42 20.43 16.85
N GLN A 11 -15.36 20.50 15.52
CA GLN A 11 -14.60 21.52 14.82
C GLN A 11 -15.29 22.89 14.79
N ASN A 12 -16.63 22.94 14.65
CA ASN A 12 -17.34 24.23 14.52
C ASN A 12 -17.78 24.82 15.86
N TRP A 13 -18.24 24.00 16.81
CA TRP A 13 -18.76 24.51 18.09
C TRP A 13 -17.70 24.47 19.18
N PHE A 14 -16.96 23.37 19.28
CA PHE A 14 -15.94 23.18 20.31
C PHE A 14 -14.53 23.58 19.86
N LYS A 15 -14.34 23.90 18.57
CA LYS A 15 -13.04 24.27 17.97
C LYS A 15 -11.93 23.24 18.27
N GLY A 16 -12.28 21.95 18.23
CA GLY A 16 -11.36 20.84 18.53
C GLY A 16 -11.09 20.61 20.02
N ARG A 17 -11.91 21.18 20.92
CA ARG A 17 -11.73 21.11 22.38
C ARG A 17 -12.84 20.34 23.08
N LEU A 18 -13.35 19.28 22.46
CA LEU A 18 -14.24 18.36 23.17
C LEU A 18 -13.57 17.83 24.45
N PRO A 19 -14.32 17.66 25.55
CA PRO A 19 -13.77 17.26 26.85
C PRO A 19 -13.37 15.78 26.93
N PHE A 20 -13.35 15.08 25.80
CA PHE A 20 -12.98 13.67 25.70
C PHE A 20 -12.26 13.39 24.38
N THR A 21 -11.46 12.33 24.37
CA THR A 21 -10.76 11.84 23.18
C THR A 21 -11.38 10.52 22.74
N LEU A 22 -11.75 10.43 21.46
CA LEU A 22 -12.15 9.16 20.87
C LEU A 22 -10.91 8.30 20.61
N HIS A 23 -10.97 7.04 21.03
CA HIS A 23 -9.89 6.09 20.84
C HIS A 23 -10.39 4.89 20.03
N ASP A 24 -9.66 4.53 18.98
CA ASP A 24 -9.66 3.16 18.47
C ASP A 24 -8.51 2.41 19.14
N ARG A 25 -8.84 1.32 19.83
CA ARG A 25 -7.86 0.49 20.55
C ARG A 25 -7.68 -0.88 19.91
N ARG A 26 -8.37 -1.17 18.81
CA ARG A 26 -8.33 -2.48 18.17
C ARG A 26 -7.46 -2.42 16.92
N ALA A 27 -6.39 -3.20 16.91
CA ALA A 27 -5.47 -3.26 15.77
C ALA A 27 -6.18 -3.70 14.47
N ASP A 28 -5.79 -3.13 13.34
CA ASP A 28 -6.47 -3.29 12.05
C ASP A 28 -6.59 -4.75 11.59
N HIS A 29 -5.53 -5.55 11.74
CA HIS A 29 -5.54 -6.97 11.39
C HIS A 29 -6.59 -7.80 12.15
N LEU A 30 -7.00 -7.36 13.35
CA LEU A 30 -8.02 -8.04 14.14
C LEU A 30 -9.44 -7.68 13.71
N GLN A 31 -9.62 -6.74 12.78
CA GLN A 31 -10.93 -6.21 12.39
C GLN A 31 -11.54 -6.92 11.17
N LEU A 32 -10.92 -7.97 10.64
CA LEU A 32 -11.50 -8.76 9.56
C LEU A 32 -12.55 -9.74 10.09
N ASP A 33 -13.71 -9.77 9.44
CA ASP A 33 -14.67 -10.86 9.58
C ASP A 33 -14.25 -12.06 8.71
N THR A 34 -14.70 -13.26 9.09
CA THR A 34 -14.47 -14.47 8.29
C THR A 34 -15.21 -14.40 6.97
N ALA A 35 -14.73 -15.15 5.98
CA ALA A 35 -15.34 -15.20 4.65
C ALA A 35 -16.81 -15.67 4.72
N GLU A 36 -17.11 -16.66 5.57
CA GLU A 36 -18.47 -17.18 5.78
C GLU A 36 -19.46 -16.15 6.34
N ARG A 37 -18.95 -15.13 7.07
CA ARG A 37 -19.78 -14.08 7.68
C ARG A 37 -19.90 -12.84 6.80
N SER A 38 -19.28 -12.86 5.63
CA SER A 38 -19.15 -11.71 4.73
C SER A 38 -19.82 -12.00 3.39
N ALA A 39 -20.53 -11.02 2.84
CA ALA A 39 -21.06 -11.13 1.48
C ALA A 39 -19.94 -10.81 0.46
N PRO A 40 -19.73 -11.65 -0.57
CA PRO A 40 -18.82 -11.33 -1.66
C PRO A 40 -19.23 -10.04 -2.39
N ILE A 41 -18.28 -9.16 -2.65
CA ILE A 41 -18.51 -7.93 -3.41
C ILE A 41 -18.15 -8.19 -4.88
N SER A 42 -19.11 -7.95 -5.78
CA SER A 42 -18.88 -8.01 -7.22
C SER A 42 -18.41 -6.65 -7.73
N TYR A 43 -17.11 -6.53 -8.01
CA TYR A 43 -16.56 -5.33 -8.65
C TYR A 43 -16.75 -5.40 -10.18
N PRO A 44 -17.16 -4.30 -10.83
CA PRO A 44 -17.22 -4.25 -12.29
C PRO A 44 -15.80 -4.40 -12.87
N LYS A 45 -15.72 -4.97 -14.08
CA LYS A 45 -14.45 -5.02 -14.82
C LYS A 45 -14.03 -3.59 -15.17
N PRO A 46 -12.71 -3.32 -15.22
CA PRO A 46 -12.20 -2.01 -15.64
C PRO A 46 -12.60 -1.70 -17.09
N ASP A 47 -12.91 -0.43 -17.35
CA ASP A 47 -13.31 0.10 -18.65
C ASP A 47 -12.14 0.68 -19.47
N ASN A 48 -10.94 0.72 -18.88
CA ASN A 48 -9.71 1.30 -19.43
C ASN A 48 -9.83 2.79 -19.83
N GLN A 49 -10.79 3.51 -19.25
CA GLN A 49 -10.98 4.95 -19.44
C GLN A 49 -10.99 5.69 -18.11
N LEU A 50 -11.85 5.26 -17.18
CA LEU A 50 -11.96 5.78 -15.82
C LEU A 50 -11.45 4.78 -14.78
N SER A 51 -11.44 3.50 -15.13
CA SER A 51 -11.06 2.39 -14.27
C SER A 51 -10.12 1.45 -15.01
N PHE A 52 -9.06 1.01 -14.33
CA PHE A 52 -7.96 0.25 -14.93
C PHE A 52 -7.69 -0.99 -14.08
N ASP A 53 -7.10 -2.01 -14.69
CA ASP A 53 -6.65 -3.19 -13.96
C ASP A 53 -5.40 -2.88 -13.09
N LYS A 54 -5.14 -3.76 -12.12
CA LYS A 54 -3.99 -3.62 -11.20
C LYS A 54 -2.65 -3.63 -11.97
N PRO A 55 -2.35 -4.60 -12.87
CA PRO A 55 -1.10 -4.60 -13.64
C PRO A 55 -0.81 -3.29 -14.39
N SER A 56 -1.79 -2.74 -15.11
CA SER A 56 -1.67 -1.46 -15.81
C SER A 56 -1.32 -0.32 -14.85
N SER A 57 -1.92 -0.31 -13.66
CA SER A 57 -1.62 0.68 -12.61
C SER A 57 -0.21 0.53 -12.02
N VAL A 58 0.25 -0.71 -11.82
CA VAL A 58 1.61 -1.01 -11.33
C VAL A 58 2.67 -0.61 -12.36
N TYR A 59 2.42 -0.89 -13.64
CA TYR A 59 3.29 -0.46 -14.73
C TYR A 59 3.49 1.06 -14.73
N LEU A 60 2.42 1.83 -14.58
CA LEU A 60 2.48 3.29 -14.50
C LEU A 60 3.15 3.81 -13.22
N ALA A 61 3.14 3.04 -12.13
CA ALA A 61 3.86 3.39 -10.90
C ALA A 61 5.39 3.33 -11.07
N ASN A 62 5.87 2.73 -12.17
CA ASN A 62 7.29 2.57 -12.50
C ASN A 62 8.10 2.02 -11.30
N THR A 63 7.51 1.04 -10.61
CA THR A 63 8.18 0.27 -9.58
C THR A 63 8.88 -0.91 -10.27
N SER A 64 10.14 -1.13 -9.95
CA SER A 64 10.92 -2.23 -10.47
C SER A 64 11.85 -2.73 -9.39
N HIS A 65 12.01 -4.05 -9.35
CA HIS A 65 12.88 -4.77 -8.44
C HIS A 65 13.77 -5.68 -9.28
N ASP A 66 15.06 -5.71 -9.00
CA ASP A 66 15.94 -6.76 -9.53
C ASP A 66 15.41 -8.14 -9.11
N GLU A 67 15.39 -9.10 -10.03
CA GLU A 67 14.87 -10.45 -9.80
C GLU A 67 15.81 -11.27 -8.92
N ASP A 68 17.11 -10.96 -8.92
CA ASP A 68 18.12 -11.66 -8.14
C ASP A 68 18.16 -11.18 -6.67
N GLN A 69 17.43 -10.10 -6.34
CA GLN A 69 17.41 -9.59 -4.97
C GLN A 69 16.58 -10.50 -4.04
N PRO A 70 16.98 -10.65 -2.76
CA PRO A 70 16.18 -11.38 -1.80
C PRO A 70 14.77 -10.80 -1.65
N CYS A 71 13.76 -11.69 -1.62
CA CYS A 71 12.38 -11.27 -1.41
C CYS A 71 12.22 -10.56 -0.05
N HIS A 72 11.87 -9.27 -0.12
CA HIS A 72 11.67 -8.40 1.05
C HIS A 72 10.30 -8.60 1.74
N LEU A 73 9.51 -9.56 1.25
CA LEU A 73 8.22 -9.96 1.80
C LEU A 73 8.35 -11.39 2.33
N ARG A 74 8.66 -11.53 3.61
CA ARG A 74 8.94 -12.82 4.23
C ARG A 74 7.70 -13.36 4.93
N LEU A 75 7.49 -14.67 4.88
CA LEU A 75 6.48 -15.34 5.69
C LEU A 75 7.13 -15.92 6.94
N LYS A 76 6.49 -15.77 8.11
CA LYS A 76 6.91 -16.46 9.34
C LYS A 76 6.68 -17.97 9.22
N ASP A 77 5.57 -18.36 8.60
CA ASP A 77 5.19 -19.72 8.24
C ASP A 77 4.62 -19.74 6.82
N ALA A 78 5.28 -20.45 5.91
CA ALA A 78 4.90 -20.51 4.49
C ALA A 78 3.55 -21.21 4.26
N GLU A 79 3.16 -22.12 5.15
CA GLU A 79 1.95 -22.93 5.01
C GLU A 79 0.73 -22.29 5.70
N LEU A 80 0.94 -21.28 6.56
CA LEU A 80 -0.13 -20.68 7.35
C LEU A 80 -1.21 -20.04 6.48
N SER A 81 -0.82 -19.45 5.34
CA SER A 81 -1.77 -18.90 4.38
C SER A 81 -2.70 -19.97 3.82
N LEU A 82 -2.19 -21.16 3.47
CA LEU A 82 -3.00 -22.25 2.92
C LEU A 82 -3.81 -22.95 4.00
N ARG A 83 -3.21 -23.16 5.18
CA ARG A 83 -3.81 -23.89 6.30
C ARG A 83 -4.89 -23.09 7.01
N GLU A 84 -4.75 -21.77 7.12
CA GLU A 84 -5.65 -20.93 7.93
C GLU A 84 -6.21 -19.71 7.19
N THR A 85 -5.37 -18.89 6.56
CA THR A 85 -5.83 -17.60 6.01
C THR A 85 -6.78 -17.79 4.82
N LEU A 86 -6.44 -18.68 3.89
CA LEU A 86 -7.25 -19.02 2.73
C LEU A 86 -8.63 -19.59 3.12
N PRO A 87 -8.74 -20.65 3.93
CA PRO A 87 -10.05 -21.19 4.29
C PRO A 87 -10.89 -20.24 5.18
N ARG A 88 -10.27 -19.48 6.11
CA ARG A 88 -11.03 -18.64 7.06
C ARG A 88 -11.40 -17.27 6.52
N PHE A 89 -10.50 -16.66 5.73
CA PHE A 89 -10.62 -15.27 5.28
C PHE A 89 -10.59 -15.12 3.75
N ALA A 90 -10.59 -16.23 3.01
CA ALA A 90 -10.49 -16.25 1.55
C ALA A 90 -9.26 -15.48 1.03
N GLU A 91 -8.11 -15.66 1.71
CA GLU A 91 -6.80 -15.03 1.46
C GLU A 91 -6.91 -13.56 1.03
N PRO A 92 -7.12 -12.65 2.00
CA PRO A 92 -7.44 -11.25 1.73
C PRO A 92 -6.28 -10.48 1.11
N ALA A 93 -5.04 -11.00 1.15
CA ALA A 93 -3.88 -10.35 0.53
C ALA A 93 -4.03 -10.16 -0.98
N GLN A 94 -4.78 -11.04 -1.64
CA GLN A 94 -5.12 -10.92 -3.06
C GLN A 94 -5.95 -9.66 -3.36
N ARG A 95 -6.69 -9.14 -2.35
CA ARG A 95 -7.60 -8.01 -2.49
C ARG A 95 -7.01 -6.72 -1.97
N TYR A 96 -6.54 -6.69 -0.71
CA TYR A 96 -6.02 -5.46 -0.09
C TYR A 96 -4.67 -5.03 -0.67
N CYS A 97 -3.91 -5.95 -1.29
CA CYS A 97 -2.66 -5.57 -1.94
C CYS A 97 -2.99 -4.72 -3.17
N PRO A 98 -2.53 -3.47 -3.22
CA PRO A 98 -2.83 -2.58 -4.35
C PRO A 98 -2.12 -3.01 -5.64
N ALA A 99 -1.06 -3.83 -5.53
CA ALA A 99 -0.17 -4.14 -6.64
C ALA A 99 -0.19 -5.61 -7.11
N GLY A 100 -1.13 -6.42 -6.62
CA GLY A 100 -1.25 -7.82 -7.06
C GLY A 100 -0.01 -8.68 -6.75
N VAL A 101 0.65 -8.39 -5.63
CA VAL A 101 1.86 -9.12 -5.19
C VAL A 101 1.52 -10.55 -4.75
N TYR A 102 0.35 -10.77 -4.16
CA TYR A 102 -0.03 -12.07 -3.60
C TYR A 102 -1.13 -12.69 -4.46
N GLU A 103 -0.94 -13.94 -4.84
CA GLU A 103 -1.90 -14.71 -5.63
C GLU A 103 -1.93 -16.17 -5.15
N ILE A 104 -3.12 -16.75 -5.04
CA ILE A 104 -3.26 -18.20 -4.88
C ILE A 104 -3.34 -18.82 -6.27
N ILE A 105 -2.31 -19.57 -6.63
CA ILE A 105 -2.28 -20.34 -7.88
C ILE A 105 -2.40 -21.83 -7.57
N ALA A 106 -2.93 -22.61 -8.51
CA ALA A 106 -3.17 -24.04 -8.31
C ALA A 106 -2.49 -24.89 -9.40
N PRO A 107 -1.13 -24.92 -9.47
CA PRO A 107 -0.44 -25.84 -10.36
C PRO A 107 -0.81 -27.28 -9.98
N GLU A 108 -1.20 -28.08 -10.97
CA GLU A 108 -1.59 -29.48 -10.76
C GLU A 108 -2.72 -29.68 -9.72
N GLY A 109 -3.57 -28.67 -9.55
CA GLY A 109 -4.69 -28.69 -8.61
C GLY A 109 -4.31 -28.47 -7.14
N LYS A 110 -3.04 -28.23 -6.82
CA LYS A 110 -2.59 -27.94 -5.44
C LYS A 110 -2.45 -26.43 -5.23
N PRO A 111 -3.25 -25.81 -4.33
CA PRO A 111 -3.14 -24.38 -4.09
C PRO A 111 -1.78 -24.05 -3.45
N ARG A 112 -1.12 -23.01 -3.96
CA ARG A 112 0.08 -22.41 -3.38
C ARG A 112 -0.02 -20.89 -3.40
N LEU A 113 0.55 -20.25 -2.39
CA LEU A 113 0.71 -18.80 -2.38
C LEU A 113 1.93 -18.43 -3.24
N GLN A 114 1.71 -17.64 -4.28
CA GLN A 114 2.73 -17.03 -5.11
C GLN A 114 2.93 -15.57 -4.68
N ILE A 115 4.19 -15.18 -4.47
CA ILE A 115 4.57 -13.82 -4.11
C ILE A 115 5.37 -13.22 -5.27
N ASN A 116 4.74 -12.30 -6.00
CA ASN A 116 5.33 -11.52 -7.09
C ASN A 116 5.91 -10.23 -6.51
N ALA A 117 7.00 -10.36 -5.74
CA ALA A 117 7.60 -9.26 -4.98
C ALA A 117 8.04 -8.07 -5.86
N GLN A 118 8.26 -8.32 -7.15
CA GLN A 118 8.65 -7.32 -8.14
C GLN A 118 7.63 -6.19 -8.28
N ASN A 119 6.34 -6.50 -8.05
CA ASN A 119 5.26 -5.53 -8.13
C ASN A 119 5.12 -4.67 -6.86
N CYS A 120 5.90 -4.92 -5.80
CA CYS A 120 5.66 -4.30 -4.50
C CYS A 120 5.90 -2.79 -4.50
N VAL A 121 4.86 -1.99 -4.25
CA VAL A 121 4.93 -0.52 -4.15
C VAL A 121 5.25 0.01 -2.74
N HIS A 122 5.74 -0.86 -1.84
CA HIS A 122 6.17 -0.53 -0.47
C HIS A 122 5.12 0.15 0.43
N CYS A 123 3.83 -0.04 0.15
CA CYS A 123 2.72 0.56 0.91
C CYS A 123 2.55 0.04 2.36
N LYS A 124 3.19 -1.08 2.73
CA LYS A 124 3.07 -1.78 4.03
C LYS A 124 1.69 -2.34 4.39
N THR A 125 0.69 -2.24 3.53
CA THR A 125 -0.66 -2.75 3.83
C THR A 125 -0.65 -4.23 4.23
N CYS A 126 0.18 -5.05 3.58
CA CYS A 126 0.28 -6.48 3.90
C CYS A 126 0.84 -6.76 5.30
N ASP A 127 1.79 -5.96 5.77
CA ASP A 127 2.37 -6.05 7.11
C ASP A 127 1.34 -5.64 8.19
N ILE A 128 0.50 -4.66 7.89
CA ILE A 128 -0.51 -4.10 8.82
C ILE A 128 -1.80 -4.94 8.87
N LYS A 129 -2.27 -5.42 7.72
CA LYS A 129 -3.65 -5.95 7.58
C LYS A 129 -3.74 -7.47 7.53
N ASP A 130 -2.62 -8.19 7.46
CA ASP A 130 -2.63 -9.66 7.51
C ASP A 130 -3.26 -10.13 8.85
N PRO A 131 -4.41 -10.84 8.82
CA PRO A 131 -5.14 -11.24 10.02
C PRO A 131 -4.30 -12.08 10.99
N LEU A 132 -3.30 -12.82 10.49
CA LEU A 132 -2.45 -13.68 11.29
C LEU A 132 -1.05 -13.10 11.53
N GLN A 133 -0.76 -11.89 11.01
CA GLN A 133 0.55 -11.23 11.12
C GLN A 133 1.70 -12.14 10.68
N ASN A 134 1.49 -12.90 9.61
CA ASN A 134 2.45 -13.84 9.03
C ASN A 134 3.45 -13.15 8.10
N ILE A 135 2.99 -12.15 7.35
CA ILE A 135 3.81 -11.37 6.42
C ILE A 135 4.67 -10.40 7.22
N VAL A 136 5.98 -10.41 6.95
CA VAL A 136 6.97 -9.48 7.49
C VAL A 136 7.58 -8.72 6.33
N TRP A 137 7.32 -7.42 6.29
CA TRP A 137 7.96 -6.53 5.33
C TRP A 137 9.33 -6.10 5.84
N THR A 138 10.37 -6.26 5.02
CA THR A 138 11.71 -5.70 5.26
C THR A 138 12.06 -4.70 4.17
N VAL A 139 13.04 -3.84 4.42
CA VAL A 139 13.53 -2.90 3.40
C VAL A 139 14.23 -3.71 2.31
N PRO A 140 13.86 -3.56 1.01
CA PRO A 140 14.58 -4.17 -0.10
C PRO A 140 15.95 -3.52 -0.31
N GLU A 141 16.73 -4.04 -1.26
CA GLU A 141 18.03 -3.45 -1.58
C GLU A 141 17.89 -1.99 -2.05
N GLY A 142 18.82 -1.14 -1.62
CA GLY A 142 18.77 0.30 -1.86
C GLY A 142 19.11 0.66 -3.31
N GLY A 143 18.40 1.65 -3.86
CA GLY A 143 18.63 2.17 -5.22
C GLY A 143 17.41 2.11 -6.14
N GLN A 144 16.39 1.33 -5.76
CA GLN A 144 15.17 1.12 -6.52
C GLN A 144 13.99 1.76 -5.77
N ARG A 145 13.71 3.03 -6.08
CA ARG A 145 12.47 3.72 -5.64
C ARG A 145 11.51 3.82 -6.82
N PRO A 146 10.19 3.80 -6.59
CA PRO A 146 9.23 4.20 -7.62
C PRO A 146 9.68 5.52 -8.23
N GLN A 147 9.94 5.54 -9.54
CA GLN A 147 10.23 6.78 -10.26
C GLN A 147 8.89 7.49 -10.48
N LEU A 148 8.31 7.97 -9.38
CA LEU A 148 7.11 8.80 -9.45
C LEU A 148 7.47 10.05 -10.24
N PRO A 149 6.67 10.44 -11.27
CA PRO A 149 6.76 11.79 -11.78
C PRO A 149 6.50 12.73 -10.59
N GLU A 150 7.41 13.69 -10.45
CA GLU A 150 7.47 14.74 -9.43
C GLU A 150 6.12 15.02 -8.73
N TYR A 151 5.86 14.37 -7.58
CA TYR A 151 4.89 14.91 -6.63
C TYR A 151 5.58 16.12 -5.98
N VAL A 152 5.38 17.29 -6.59
CA VAL A 152 5.73 18.58 -5.96
C VAL A 152 4.89 18.66 -4.68
N ILE A 153 5.51 18.42 -3.54
CA ILE A 153 4.92 18.80 -2.26
C ILE A 153 4.90 20.32 -2.27
N LEU A 154 3.77 20.92 -2.63
CA LEU A 154 3.52 22.34 -2.51
C LEU A 154 3.40 22.67 -1.01
N THR A 155 4.53 22.73 -0.31
CA THR A 155 4.57 23.32 1.03
C THR A 155 4.34 24.81 0.85
N ARG A 156 3.10 25.27 1.09
CA ARG A 156 2.80 26.69 1.16
C ARG A 156 3.58 27.26 2.34
N SER A 157 4.73 27.87 2.08
CA SER A 157 5.50 28.57 3.10
C SER A 157 4.63 29.71 3.65
N ARG A 158 4.36 29.67 4.96
CA ARG A 158 3.81 30.85 5.64
C ARG A 158 4.92 31.91 5.67
N PRO A 159 4.61 33.21 5.48
CA PRO A 159 5.60 34.25 5.68
C PRO A 159 6.00 34.27 7.16
N GLY A 160 7.27 33.98 7.48
CA GLY A 160 7.84 34.25 8.81
C GLY A 160 8.52 33.09 9.57
N SER A 161 8.63 31.86 9.05
CA SER A 161 9.37 30.79 9.73
C SER A 161 10.75 30.56 9.11
N ALA A 162 11.81 30.85 9.87
CA ALA A 162 13.18 30.50 9.54
C ALA A 162 13.42 28.98 9.68
N GLY A 163 14.12 28.38 8.70
CA GLY A 163 14.55 26.97 8.66
C GLY A 163 13.44 26.02 8.14
N VAL A 164 13.66 25.13 7.18
CA VAL A 164 14.78 24.20 6.99
C VAL A 164 15.09 24.07 5.50
N PHE A 165 16.35 24.25 5.12
CA PHE A 165 16.84 23.95 3.78
C PHE A 165 17.11 22.43 3.68
N PHE A 166 16.43 21.74 2.76
CA PHE A 166 16.92 20.49 2.21
C PHE A 166 17.36 20.74 0.77
N ALA A 167 18.65 20.59 0.53
CA ALA A 167 19.27 20.67 -0.77
C ALA A 167 19.08 19.34 -1.53
N SER A 168 18.72 19.44 -2.81
CA SER A 168 19.53 18.97 -3.94
C SER A 168 18.62 18.70 -5.14
N ALA A 169 18.56 19.65 -6.06
CA ALA A 169 18.10 19.42 -7.42
C ALA A 169 19.36 19.18 -8.28
N GLN A 170 19.75 17.93 -8.47
CA GLN A 170 20.59 17.56 -9.61
C GLN A 170 19.67 17.20 -10.76
N SER A 171 19.39 18.21 -11.59
CA SER A 171 18.70 18.06 -12.88
C SER A 171 19.67 17.46 -13.91
N PRO A 172 19.34 16.36 -14.60
CA PRO A 172 20.22 15.77 -15.59
C PRO A 172 19.91 16.31 -16.99
N HIS A 173 19.97 17.62 -17.21
CA HIS A 173 19.95 18.18 -18.58
C HIS A 173 20.77 19.47 -18.66
N ALA A 174 22.10 19.34 -18.56
CA ALA A 174 23.02 20.34 -19.09
C ALA A 174 23.64 19.75 -20.38
N VAL A 175 23.04 20.10 -21.52
CA VAL A 175 23.62 19.87 -22.84
C VAL A 175 24.90 20.69 -22.94
N HIS A 176 26.04 20.03 -23.05
CA HIS A 176 27.32 20.67 -23.34
C HIS A 176 27.28 21.22 -24.78
N PRO A 177 27.51 22.53 -25.02
CA PRO A 177 27.74 23.02 -26.37
C PRO A 177 29.16 22.67 -26.79
N GLN A 178 29.29 21.80 -27.80
CA GLN A 178 30.54 21.62 -28.54
C GLN A 178 30.89 22.95 -29.23
N ARG A 179 32.09 23.47 -28.95
CA ARG A 179 32.73 24.49 -29.79
C ARG A 179 33.78 23.79 -30.66
N ALA A 180 33.81 24.23 -31.92
CA ALA A 180 34.74 23.86 -32.97
C ALA A 180 36.22 24.07 -32.57
#